data_AF-A0A815A7X9-F1
#
_entry.id   AF-A0A815A7X9-F1
#
_cell.length_a   1.000
_cell.length_b   1.000
_cell.length_c   1.000
_cell.angle_alpha   90.00
_cell.angle_beta   90.00
_cell.angle_gamma   90.00
#
_symmetry.space_group_name_H-M   'P 1'
#
loop_
_entity.id
_entity.type
_entity.pdbx_description
1 polymer ?
#
loop_
_entity_poly.entity_id
_entity_poly.type
_entity_poly.pdbx_seq_one_letter_code
_entity_poly.pdbx_strand_id
1 'polypeptide(L)'
;MSVEESKEKPWNFYKEEPPIDTNIERFFLTYASISPSKLREHLFTVRQCAWQRYNYPCLGLWTFLDFSICRNPIYKEILSRCKNENATVIDFGCCLGQDVRQLVSDGVSLDQIRGFDIDPFFIQQGYELFCDEKQMKEKQVFRSGDIFDEQFLETIQPADYVHVGSFIHLFDLEKQKEVCRRLTRLCKCAILGRQVGSTVPGEYSRRGVCDGSKMMRHSPESFAQMWNEVTDGVWQVESAQLEERHLMNDVQRLIFVVRKKSSETV
;
A
#
# COMPACT_ATOMS: atom_id res chain seq x y z
N MET A 1 -37.18 -3.23 -26.44
CA MET A 1 -36.69 -3.69 -25.12
C MET A 1 -35.50 -2.81 -24.76
N SER A 2 -35.77 -1.76 -24.00
CA SER A 2 -34.77 -0.83 -23.49
C SER A 2 -33.98 -1.53 -22.38
N VAL A 3 -32.66 -1.57 -22.53
CA VAL A 3 -31.73 -1.97 -21.47
C VAL A 3 -31.88 -0.93 -20.37
N GLU A 4 -32.44 -1.32 -19.23
CA GLU A 4 -32.39 -0.50 -18.02
C GLU A 4 -30.92 -0.40 -17.60
N GLU A 5 -30.30 0.74 -17.91
CA GLU A 5 -29.09 1.18 -17.24
C GLU A 5 -29.40 1.25 -15.75
N SER A 6 -28.86 0.29 -14.99
CA SER A 6 -28.86 0.34 -13.54
C SER A 6 -28.18 1.64 -13.12
N LYS A 7 -28.97 2.63 -12.66
CA LYS A 7 -28.45 3.82 -12.00
C LYS A 7 -27.85 3.41 -10.66
N GLU A 8 -26.64 2.85 -10.68
CA GLU A 8 -25.83 2.68 -9.48
C GLU A 8 -25.72 4.06 -8.82
N LYS A 9 -26.11 4.14 -7.54
CA LYS A 9 -25.96 5.38 -6.75
C LYS A 9 -24.49 5.82 -6.80
N PRO A 10 -24.20 7.13 -6.96
CA PRO A 10 -22.82 7.62 -6.93
C PRO A 10 -22.16 7.19 -5.63
N TRP A 11 -21.03 6.49 -5.75
CA TRP A 11 -20.33 5.94 -4.60
C TRP A 11 -19.76 7.08 -3.75
N ASN A 12 -20.28 7.25 -2.53
CA ASN A 12 -19.72 8.22 -1.59
C ASN A 12 -18.51 7.61 -0.87
N PHE A 13 -17.30 7.90 -1.36
CA PHE A 13 -16.04 7.49 -0.72
C PHE A 13 -15.63 8.41 0.44
N TYR A 14 -16.46 9.39 0.81
CA TYR A 14 -16.13 10.35 1.86
C TYR A 14 -16.89 10.01 3.16
N LYS A 15 -16.16 9.50 4.15
CA LYS A 15 -16.66 9.30 5.51
C LYS A 15 -16.28 10.50 6.35
N GLU A 16 -17.26 11.18 6.93
CA GLU A 16 -16.99 12.39 7.73
C GLU A 16 -16.03 12.10 8.89
N GLU A 17 -16.37 11.15 9.76
CA GLU A 17 -15.60 10.89 10.98
C GLU A 17 -14.42 9.92 10.75
N PRO A 18 -13.23 10.21 11.32
CA PRO A 18 -12.12 9.28 11.34
C PRO A 18 -12.44 8.07 12.23
N PRO A 19 -11.98 6.86 11.86
CA PRO A 19 -12.19 5.65 12.65
C PRO A 19 -11.22 5.60 13.84
N ILE A 20 -11.20 6.61 14.71
CA ILE A 20 -10.29 6.66 15.85
C ILE A 20 -10.67 5.57 16.86
N ASP A 21 -9.77 4.63 17.06
CA ASP A 21 -9.82 3.62 18.11
C ASP A 21 -8.64 3.79 19.09
N THR A 22 -8.62 2.99 20.15
CA THR A 22 -7.57 3.04 21.18
C THR A 22 -6.17 2.75 20.62
N ASN A 23 -6.05 1.99 19.54
CA ASN A 23 -4.75 1.68 18.93
C ASN A 23 -4.23 2.90 18.16
N ILE A 24 -5.08 3.58 17.39
CA ILE A 24 -4.74 4.81 16.70
C ILE A 24 -4.39 5.90 17.72
N GLU A 25 -5.19 6.08 18.78
CA GLU A 25 -4.88 7.05 19.84
C GLU A 25 -3.52 6.77 20.48
N ARG A 26 -3.25 5.51 20.82
CA ARG A 26 -1.97 5.11 21.41
C ARG A 26 -0.81 5.35 20.45
N PHE A 27 -0.95 4.98 19.18
CA PHE A 27 0.08 5.19 18.17
C PHE A 27 0.44 6.67 18.07
N PHE A 28 -0.54 7.54 17.84
CA PHE A 28 -0.28 8.99 17.66
C PHE A 28 0.21 9.67 18.94
N LEU A 29 -0.24 9.20 20.11
CA LEU A 29 0.29 9.69 21.39
C LEU A 29 1.76 9.29 21.56
N THR A 30 2.13 8.05 21.29
CA THR A 30 3.49 7.54 21.52
C THR A 30 4.47 7.97 20.44
N TYR A 31 4.07 7.91 19.16
CA TYR A 31 4.94 8.20 18.03
C TYR A 31 5.04 9.70 17.74
N ALA A 32 3.88 10.36 17.59
CA ALA A 32 3.81 11.76 17.14
C ALA A 32 3.61 12.76 18.29
N SER A 33 3.52 12.29 19.55
CA SER A 33 3.24 13.12 20.73
C SER A 33 1.92 13.92 20.64
N ILE A 34 0.92 13.39 19.94
CA ILE A 34 -0.40 14.02 19.79
C ILE A 34 -1.37 13.43 20.83
N SER A 35 -1.94 14.28 21.69
CA SER A 35 -2.90 13.85 22.70
C SER A 35 -4.24 13.41 22.09
N PRO A 36 -4.98 12.46 22.70
CA PRO A 36 -6.29 12.04 22.22
C PRO A 36 -7.26 13.21 21.99
N SER A 37 -7.21 14.23 22.87
CA SER A 37 -8.03 15.45 22.75
C SER A 37 -7.76 16.30 21.51
N LYS A 38 -6.55 16.23 20.93
CA LYS A 38 -6.15 16.99 19.73
C LYS A 38 -6.15 16.14 18.46
N LEU A 39 -6.17 14.81 18.60
CA LEU A 39 -5.99 13.89 17.50
C LEU A 39 -7.05 14.07 16.41
N ARG A 40 -8.33 14.17 16.78
CA ARG A 40 -9.41 14.34 15.80
C ARG A 40 -9.17 15.57 14.93
N GLU A 41 -8.95 16.73 15.53
CA GLU A 41 -8.72 17.99 14.80
C GLU A 41 -7.49 17.91 13.89
N HIS A 42 -6.40 17.31 14.38
CA HIS A 42 -5.19 17.08 13.60
C HIS A 42 -5.45 16.23 12.34
N LEU A 43 -6.12 15.09 12.52
CA LEU A 43 -6.48 14.19 11.42
C LEU A 43 -7.37 14.87 10.38
N PHE A 44 -8.36 15.66 10.83
CA PHE A 44 -9.23 16.43 9.93
C PHE A 44 -8.44 17.46 9.12
N THR A 45 -7.54 18.21 9.77
CA THR A 45 -6.75 19.25 9.12
C THR A 45 -5.88 18.66 8.00
N VAL A 46 -5.12 17.62 8.32
CA VAL A 46 -4.26 16.94 7.34
C VAL A 46 -5.09 16.34 6.19
N ARG A 47 -6.18 15.64 6.50
CA ARG A 47 -7.05 15.06 5.46
C ARG A 47 -7.64 16.16 4.58
N GLN A 48 -8.10 17.27 5.14
CA GLN A 48 -8.73 18.35 4.38
C GLN A 48 -7.74 18.99 3.40
N CYS A 49 -6.50 19.25 3.84
CA CYS A 49 -5.43 19.71 2.97
C CYS A 49 -5.18 18.72 1.82
N ALA A 50 -5.11 17.42 2.12
CA ALA A 50 -4.90 16.40 1.09
C ALA A 50 -6.08 16.26 0.12
N TRP A 51 -7.31 16.28 0.65
CA TRP A 51 -8.56 16.08 -0.09
C TRP A 51 -8.85 17.21 -1.07
N GLN A 52 -8.53 18.46 -0.71
CA GLN A 52 -8.67 19.61 -1.61
C GLN A 52 -7.87 19.46 -2.91
N ARG A 53 -6.77 18.71 -2.88
CA ARG A 53 -5.95 18.43 -4.06
C ARG A 53 -6.35 17.12 -4.75
N TYR A 54 -6.61 16.07 -3.98
CA TYR A 54 -6.92 14.73 -4.50
C TYR A 54 -8.14 14.12 -3.82
N ASN A 55 -9.16 13.78 -4.61
CA ASN A 55 -10.35 13.07 -4.14
C ASN A 55 -10.15 11.55 -4.15
N TYR A 56 -9.04 11.07 -3.58
CA TYR A 56 -8.72 9.64 -3.59
C TYR A 56 -9.45 8.86 -2.50
N PRO A 57 -9.94 7.63 -2.79
CA PRO A 57 -10.64 6.81 -1.81
C PRO A 57 -9.84 6.57 -0.52
N CYS A 58 -8.51 6.54 -0.59
CA CYS A 58 -7.67 6.36 0.59
C CYS A 58 -7.80 7.51 1.60
N LEU A 59 -8.00 8.74 1.11
CA LEU A 59 -8.21 9.92 1.94
C LEU A 59 -9.65 9.96 2.46
N GLY A 60 -10.62 9.79 1.57
CA GLY A 60 -12.05 9.89 1.93
C GLY A 60 -12.51 8.81 2.91
N LEU A 61 -11.93 7.60 2.81
CA LEU A 61 -12.24 6.47 3.69
C LEU A 61 -11.27 6.33 4.86
N TRP A 62 -10.36 7.29 5.08
CA TRP A 62 -9.35 7.26 6.15
C TRP A 62 -8.41 6.04 6.11
N THR A 63 -8.17 5.43 4.95
CA THR A 63 -7.33 4.23 4.88
C THR A 63 -5.85 4.54 5.06
N PHE A 64 -5.43 5.80 5.13
CA PHE A 64 -4.09 6.17 5.57
C PHE A 64 -3.90 6.02 7.09
N LEU A 65 -4.97 5.74 7.85
CA LEU A 65 -4.92 5.29 9.25
C LEU A 65 -4.95 3.75 9.36
N ASP A 66 -5.03 3.06 8.22
CA ASP A 66 -5.04 1.60 8.14
C ASP A 66 -3.60 1.08 7.99
N PHE A 67 -2.88 0.91 9.12
CA PHE A 67 -1.51 0.36 9.17
C PHE A 67 -1.52 -1.11 8.73
N SER A 68 -1.39 -1.34 7.43
CA SER A 68 -1.71 -2.61 6.78
C SER A 68 -0.57 -3.62 6.83
N ILE A 69 0.68 -3.16 6.87
CA ILE A 69 1.86 -4.01 6.89
C ILE A 69 1.89 -4.91 8.12
N CYS A 70 1.46 -4.40 9.29
CA CYS A 70 1.51 -5.15 10.55
C CYS A 70 0.48 -6.29 10.64
N ARG A 71 -0.50 -6.31 9.74
CA ARG A 71 -1.48 -7.39 9.63
C ARG A 71 -1.08 -8.47 8.64
N ASN A 72 0.00 -8.28 7.90
CA ASN A 72 0.45 -9.28 6.95
C ASN A 72 1.03 -10.50 7.70
N PRO A 73 0.76 -11.75 7.24
CA PRO A 73 1.19 -12.96 7.94
C PRO A 73 2.70 -13.04 8.24
N ILE A 74 3.53 -12.43 7.39
CA ILE A 74 5.00 -12.47 7.52
C ILE A 74 5.58 -11.27 8.29
N TYR A 75 4.75 -10.40 8.87
CA TYR A 75 5.24 -9.18 9.53
C TYR A 75 6.22 -9.46 10.68
N LYS A 76 5.96 -10.50 11.48
CA LYS A 76 6.86 -10.91 12.57
C LYS A 76 8.23 -11.38 12.06
N GLU A 77 8.25 -12.06 10.91
CA GLU A 77 9.50 -12.44 10.24
C GLU A 77 10.27 -11.20 9.80
N ILE A 78 9.59 -10.24 9.16
CA ILE A 78 10.20 -8.97 8.71
C ILE A 78 10.85 -8.25 9.90
N LEU A 79 10.10 -8.06 11.00
CA LEU A 79 10.64 -7.41 12.20
C LEU A 79 11.85 -8.16 12.78
N SER A 80 11.79 -9.49 12.84
CA SER A 80 12.90 -10.30 13.33
C SER A 80 14.15 -10.12 12.46
N ARG A 81 14.02 -10.19 11.14
CA ARG A 81 15.17 -10.07 10.24
C ARG A 81 15.71 -8.65 10.14
N CYS A 82 14.85 -7.63 10.25
CA CYS A 82 15.33 -6.25 10.40
C CYS A 82 16.19 -6.10 11.66
N LYS A 83 15.76 -6.66 12.80
CA LYS A 83 16.46 -6.53 14.08
C LYS A 83 17.72 -7.39 14.20
N ASN A 84 17.71 -8.58 13.61
CA ASN A 84 18.75 -9.59 13.82
C ASN A 84 19.70 -9.75 12.63
N GLU A 85 19.26 -9.43 11.42
CA GLU A 85 20.01 -9.64 10.17
C GLU A 85 20.22 -8.34 9.36
N ASN A 86 19.81 -7.19 9.93
CA ASN A 86 19.86 -5.90 9.26
C ASN A 86 19.12 -5.89 7.90
N ALA A 87 18.03 -6.67 7.79
CA ALA A 87 17.20 -6.71 6.59
C ALA A 87 16.58 -5.34 6.29
N THR A 88 16.28 -5.09 5.02
CA THR A 88 15.79 -3.80 4.52
C THR A 88 14.40 -3.91 3.93
N VAL A 89 13.63 -2.81 3.98
CA VAL A 89 12.25 -2.75 3.51
C VAL A 89 12.04 -1.56 2.58
N ILE A 90 11.35 -1.77 1.47
CA ILE A 90 10.78 -0.71 0.63
C ILE A 90 9.25 -0.73 0.77
N ASP A 91 8.64 0.44 0.92
CA ASP A 91 7.19 0.63 0.74
C ASP A 91 6.95 1.45 -0.54
N PHE A 92 6.34 0.84 -1.56
CA PHE A 92 6.16 1.47 -2.89
C PHE A 92 4.69 1.83 -3.11
N GLY A 93 4.43 3.10 -3.42
CA GLY A 93 3.10 3.70 -3.33
C GLY A 93 2.73 3.96 -1.86
N CYS A 94 3.65 4.54 -1.09
CA CYS A 94 3.53 4.64 0.36
C CYS A 94 2.46 5.65 0.85
N CYS A 95 1.90 6.47 -0.04
CA CYS A 95 0.95 7.52 0.30
C CYS A 95 1.51 8.44 1.42
N LEU A 96 0.80 8.59 2.55
CA LEU A 96 1.28 9.35 3.70
C LEU A 96 2.38 8.63 4.52
N GLY A 97 2.77 7.41 4.14
CA GLY A 97 3.87 6.66 4.73
C GLY A 97 3.56 6.03 6.09
N GLN A 98 2.29 5.65 6.32
CA GLN A 98 1.85 5.04 7.58
C GLN A 98 2.51 3.68 7.86
N ASP A 99 2.69 2.85 6.83
CA ASP A 99 3.25 1.50 6.97
C ASP A 99 4.76 1.54 7.29
N VAL A 100 5.49 2.48 6.69
CA VAL A 100 6.88 2.81 7.08
C VAL A 100 6.96 3.17 8.56
N ARG A 101 6.06 4.03 9.05
CA ARG A 101 6.09 4.49 10.44
C ARG A 101 5.64 3.45 11.44
N GLN A 102 4.81 2.48 11.01
CA GLN A 102 4.53 1.28 11.79
C GLN A 102 5.82 0.47 12.04
N LEU A 103 6.64 0.22 11.00
CA LEU A 103 7.94 -0.46 11.16
C LEU A 103 8.87 0.28 12.12
N VAL A 104 8.94 1.61 12.02
CA VAL A 104 9.76 2.45 12.92
C VAL A 104 9.25 2.34 14.35
N SER A 105 7.94 2.45 14.55
CA SER A 105 7.33 2.31 15.87
C SER A 105 7.58 0.95 16.50
N ASP A 106 7.70 -0.11 15.68
CA ASP A 106 8.03 -1.47 16.11
C ASP A 106 9.54 -1.73 16.20
N GLY A 107 10.37 -0.70 16.05
CA GLY A 107 11.81 -0.72 16.34
C GLY A 107 12.71 -1.07 15.16
N VAL A 108 12.26 -0.91 13.92
CA VAL A 108 13.13 -0.98 12.73
C VAL A 108 13.85 0.35 12.53
N SER A 109 15.15 0.32 12.20
CA SER A 109 15.92 1.54 11.97
C SER A 109 15.49 2.26 10.69
N LEU A 110 15.51 3.59 10.71
CA LEU A 110 15.25 4.41 9.52
C LEU A 110 16.25 4.15 8.39
N ASP A 111 17.49 3.75 8.73
CA ASP A 111 18.50 3.39 7.72
C ASP A 111 18.13 2.13 6.92
N GLN A 112 17.15 1.34 7.39
CA GLN A 112 16.71 0.10 6.76
C GLN A 112 15.45 0.27 5.88
N ILE A 113 14.77 1.42 5.96
CA ILE A 113 13.45 1.61 5.35
C ILE A 113 13.49 2.71 4.31
N ARG A 114 12.84 2.46 3.18
CA ARG A 114 12.64 3.47 2.12
C ARG A 114 11.17 3.47 1.68
N GLY A 115 10.59 4.66 1.57
CA GLY A 115 9.23 4.86 1.07
C GLY A 115 9.24 5.65 -0.23
N PHE A 116 8.44 5.21 -1.21
CA PHE A 116 8.29 5.91 -2.48
C PHE A 116 6.82 6.16 -2.79
N ASP A 117 6.51 7.38 -3.21
CA ASP A 117 5.23 7.72 -3.82
C ASP A 117 5.47 8.62 -5.03
N ILE A 118 4.60 8.59 -6.03
CA ILE A 118 4.80 9.37 -7.23
C ILE A 118 4.68 10.87 -6.95
N ASP A 119 3.76 11.28 -6.06
CA ASP A 119 3.55 12.69 -5.76
C ASP A 119 4.21 13.10 -4.43
N PRO A 120 5.23 13.98 -4.44
CA PRO A 120 5.86 14.49 -3.22
C PRO A 120 4.90 15.18 -2.26
N PHE A 121 3.73 15.62 -2.72
CA PHE A 121 2.68 16.17 -1.87
C PHE A 121 2.21 15.18 -0.80
N PHE A 122 2.01 13.89 -1.13
CA PHE A 122 1.60 12.89 -0.13
C PHE A 122 2.67 12.69 0.94
N ILE A 123 3.94 12.70 0.53
CA ILE A 123 5.08 12.62 1.44
C ILE A 123 5.08 13.82 2.40
N GLN A 124 4.85 15.04 1.89
CA GLN A 124 4.73 16.22 2.74
C GLN A 124 3.56 16.10 3.73
N GLN A 125 2.38 15.67 3.28
CA GLN A 125 1.24 15.45 4.18
C GLN A 125 1.53 14.38 5.23
N GLY A 126 2.33 13.36 4.90
CA GLY A 126 2.81 12.39 5.87
C GLY A 126 3.67 13.02 6.96
N TYR A 127 4.57 13.95 6.61
CA TYR A 127 5.34 14.68 7.61
C TYR A 127 4.47 15.49 8.57
N GLU A 128 3.44 16.17 8.05
CA GLU A 128 2.48 16.89 8.89
C GLU A 128 1.69 15.92 9.79
N LEU A 129 1.22 14.79 9.24
CA LEU A 129 0.44 13.79 9.96
C LEU A 129 1.19 13.24 11.18
N PHE A 130 2.48 12.92 11.00
CA PHE A 130 3.26 12.19 11.98
C PHE A 130 4.29 13.05 12.74
N CYS A 131 4.39 14.34 12.40
CA CYS A 131 5.25 15.33 13.04
C CYS A 131 6.74 14.96 13.06
N ASP A 132 7.25 14.34 11.99
CA ASP A 132 8.59 13.73 11.95
C ASP A 132 9.47 14.15 10.75
N GLU A 133 9.13 15.27 10.10
CA GLU A 133 9.78 15.75 8.88
C GLU A 133 11.32 15.75 8.97
N LYS A 134 11.85 16.33 10.05
CA LYS A 134 13.28 16.49 10.25
C LYS A 134 14.00 15.15 10.24
N GLN A 135 13.52 14.20 11.04
CA GLN A 135 14.14 12.88 11.18
C GLN A 135 14.08 12.08 9.88
N MET A 136 12.95 12.14 9.18
CA MET A 136 12.75 11.43 7.92
C MET A 136 13.61 12.01 6.78
N LYS A 137 13.77 13.34 6.72
CA LYS A 137 14.63 14.01 5.74
C LYS A 137 16.11 13.77 6.00
N GLU A 138 16.55 13.84 7.26
CA GLU A 138 17.94 13.54 7.65
C GLU A 138 18.37 12.13 7.22
N LYS A 139 17.45 11.15 7.31
CA LYS A 139 17.68 9.76 6.91
C LYS A 139 17.29 9.44 5.46
N GLN A 140 16.75 10.41 4.71
CA GLN A 140 16.29 10.25 3.32
C GLN A 140 15.32 9.06 3.13
N VAL A 141 14.42 8.86 4.10
CA VAL A 141 13.49 7.71 4.13
C VAL A 141 12.52 7.77 2.97
N PHE A 142 11.92 8.94 2.71
CA PHE A 142 10.93 9.11 1.65
C PHE A 142 11.48 9.89 0.47
N ARG A 143 11.18 9.42 -0.75
CA ARG A 143 11.50 10.09 -2.01
C ARG A 143 10.35 9.94 -2.99
N SER A 144 10.20 10.92 -3.90
CA SER A 144 9.29 10.76 -5.03
C SER A 144 9.86 9.71 -5.99
N GLY A 145 9.00 8.86 -6.55
CA GLY A 145 9.40 7.79 -7.44
C GLY A 145 8.26 7.22 -8.26
N ASP A 146 8.50 7.03 -9.57
CA ASP A 146 7.56 6.37 -10.48
C ASP A 146 8.04 4.94 -10.75
N ILE A 147 7.19 3.94 -10.51
CA ILE A 147 7.51 2.55 -10.83
C ILE A 147 7.76 2.38 -12.33
N PHE A 148 7.19 3.24 -13.19
CA PHE A 148 7.34 3.17 -14.64
C PHE A 148 8.58 3.90 -15.19
N ASP A 149 9.30 4.65 -14.34
CA ASP A 149 10.56 5.30 -14.73
C ASP A 149 11.75 4.35 -14.54
N GLU A 150 12.31 3.86 -15.65
CA GLU A 150 13.43 2.93 -15.66
C GLU A 150 14.71 3.53 -15.07
N GLN A 151 15.00 4.80 -15.36
CA GLN A 151 16.21 5.48 -14.85
C GLN A 151 16.11 5.64 -13.33
N PHE A 152 14.91 5.95 -12.84
CA PHE A 152 14.67 6.00 -11.40
C PHE A 152 14.92 4.63 -10.74
N LEU A 153 14.39 3.54 -11.30
CA LEU A 153 14.57 2.19 -10.74
C LEU A 153 16.04 1.76 -10.66
N GLU A 154 16.87 2.16 -11.63
CA GLU A 154 18.31 1.91 -11.63
C GLU A 154 19.04 2.58 -10.44
N THR A 155 18.48 3.64 -9.87
CA THR A 155 19.05 4.31 -8.68
C THR A 155 18.73 3.61 -7.36
N ILE A 156 17.81 2.64 -7.37
CA ILE A 156 17.29 2.03 -6.15
C ILE A 156 18.01 0.72 -5.86
N GLN A 157 18.68 0.64 -4.70
CA GLN A 157 19.20 -0.63 -4.22
C GLN A 157 18.05 -1.58 -3.84
N PRO A 158 18.01 -2.84 -4.32
CA PRO A 158 16.97 -3.79 -3.94
C PRO A 158 16.93 -4.02 -2.43
N ALA A 159 15.72 -4.13 -1.87
CA ALA A 159 15.48 -4.44 -0.47
C ALA A 159 15.17 -5.93 -0.26
N ASP A 160 15.24 -6.39 0.98
CA ASP A 160 14.85 -7.76 1.32
C ASP A 160 13.34 -7.94 1.17
N TYR A 161 12.58 -6.94 1.61
CA TYR A 161 11.12 -6.92 1.54
C TYR A 161 10.61 -5.71 0.77
N VAL A 162 9.58 -5.91 -0.04
CA VAL A 162 8.86 -4.82 -0.71
C VAL A 162 7.39 -4.89 -0.33
N HIS A 163 6.90 -3.88 0.38
CA HIS A 163 5.50 -3.68 0.68
C HIS A 163 4.83 -2.85 -0.43
N VAL A 164 3.64 -3.27 -0.84
CA VAL A 164 2.79 -2.57 -1.82
C VAL A 164 1.34 -2.54 -1.33
N GLY A 165 1.02 -1.55 -0.51
CA GLY A 165 -0.31 -1.35 0.06
C GLY A 165 -1.22 -0.58 -0.90
N SER A 166 -2.28 -1.23 -1.41
CA SER A 166 -3.29 -0.61 -2.28
C SER A 166 -2.73 -0.02 -3.59
N PHE A 167 -1.68 -0.64 -4.15
CA PHE A 167 -0.95 -0.11 -5.31
C PHE A 167 -1.20 -0.87 -6.63
N ILE A 168 -0.99 -2.18 -6.68
CA ILE A 168 -1.08 -2.95 -7.94
C ILE A 168 -2.47 -2.84 -8.58
N HIS A 169 -3.54 -2.89 -7.79
CA HIS A 169 -4.92 -2.79 -8.31
C HIS A 169 -5.26 -1.44 -8.95
N LEU A 170 -4.39 -0.43 -8.89
CA LEU A 170 -4.63 0.85 -9.55
C LEU A 170 -4.60 0.76 -11.08
N PHE A 171 -4.11 -0.37 -11.61
CA PHE A 171 -3.82 -0.55 -13.02
C PHE A 171 -4.67 -1.64 -13.69
N ASP A 172 -4.77 -1.58 -15.02
CA ASP A 172 -5.26 -2.66 -15.88
C ASP A 172 -4.31 -3.88 -15.83
N LEU A 173 -4.73 -5.01 -16.41
CA LEU A 173 -3.98 -6.26 -16.30
C LEU A 173 -2.55 -6.14 -16.87
N GLU A 174 -2.38 -5.51 -18.03
CA GLU A 174 -1.06 -5.41 -18.68
C GLU A 174 -0.09 -4.54 -17.89
N LYS A 175 -0.56 -3.41 -17.34
CA LYS A 175 0.25 -2.60 -16.42
C LYS A 175 0.49 -3.30 -15.08
N GLN A 176 -0.44 -4.09 -14.57
CA GLN A 176 -0.18 -4.90 -13.36
C GLN A 176 0.95 -5.89 -13.61
N LYS A 177 0.97 -6.56 -14.77
CA LYS A 177 2.07 -7.45 -15.14
C LYS A 177 3.41 -6.73 -15.17
N GLU A 178 3.46 -5.54 -15.77
CA GLU A 178 4.66 -4.71 -15.81
C GLU A 178 5.13 -4.27 -14.41
N VAL A 179 4.20 -3.79 -13.58
CA VAL A 179 4.49 -3.44 -12.18
C VAL A 179 5.06 -4.65 -11.43
N CYS A 180 4.46 -5.83 -11.57
CA CYS A 180 4.96 -7.04 -10.91
C CYS A 180 6.40 -7.36 -11.33
N ARG A 181 6.73 -7.33 -12.64
CA ARG A 181 8.11 -7.51 -13.13
C ARG A 181 9.07 -6.52 -12.49
N ARG A 182 8.69 -5.25 -12.42
CA ARG A 182 9.54 -4.19 -11.85
C ARG A 182 9.74 -4.34 -10.35
N LEU A 183 8.70 -4.72 -9.61
CA LEU A 183 8.81 -5.00 -8.18
C LEU A 183 9.80 -6.14 -7.89
N THR A 184 9.89 -7.16 -8.76
CA THR A 184 10.89 -8.23 -8.58
C THR A 184 12.34 -7.74 -8.64
N ARG A 185 12.61 -6.64 -9.36
CA ARG A 185 13.95 -6.04 -9.43
C ARG A 185 14.32 -5.29 -8.16
N LEU A 186 13.31 -4.80 -7.43
CA LEU A 186 13.48 -4.08 -6.17
C LEU A 186 13.49 -5.00 -4.94
N CYS A 187 13.25 -6.30 -5.12
CA CYS A 187 13.04 -7.24 -4.01
C CYS A 187 14.00 -8.44 -4.07
N LYS A 188 14.52 -8.85 -2.91
CA LYS A 188 15.37 -10.04 -2.77
C LYS A 188 14.62 -11.25 -2.23
N CYS A 189 13.73 -11.06 -1.24
CA CYS A 189 13.10 -12.16 -0.50
C CYS A 189 11.60 -12.26 -0.76
N ALA A 190 10.82 -11.25 -0.39
CA ALA A 190 9.36 -11.31 -0.46
C ALA A 190 8.70 -9.95 -0.76
N ILE A 191 7.69 -10.00 -1.62
CA ILE A 191 6.80 -8.88 -1.92
C ILE A 191 5.48 -9.15 -1.19
N LEU A 192 4.99 -8.19 -0.45
CA LEU A 192 3.80 -8.33 0.38
C LEU A 192 2.89 -7.12 0.26
N GLY A 193 1.63 -7.28 0.58
CA GLY A 193 0.73 -6.14 0.63
C GLY A 193 -0.71 -6.53 0.76
N ARG A 194 -1.55 -5.55 0.48
CA ARG A 194 -3.00 -5.72 0.38
C ARG A 194 -3.54 -4.88 -0.77
N GLN A 195 -4.61 -5.33 -1.41
CA GLN A 195 -5.22 -4.60 -2.51
C GLN A 195 -6.72 -4.86 -2.60
N VAL A 196 -7.38 -4.22 -3.57
CA VAL A 196 -8.74 -4.60 -3.94
C VAL A 196 -8.69 -5.96 -4.65
N GLY A 197 -9.48 -6.90 -4.14
CA GLY A 197 -9.73 -8.20 -4.74
C GLY A 197 -11.20 -8.39 -5.08
N SER A 198 -11.51 -9.51 -5.72
CA SER A 198 -12.87 -9.91 -6.07
C SER A 198 -12.95 -11.44 -6.09
N THR A 199 -14.08 -12.00 -5.70
CA THR A 199 -14.37 -13.43 -5.93
C THR A 199 -14.57 -13.73 -7.42
N VAL A 200 -14.95 -12.72 -8.20
CA VAL A 200 -15.08 -12.78 -9.65
C VAL A 200 -13.96 -11.92 -10.25
N PRO A 201 -12.85 -12.51 -10.73
CA PRO A 201 -11.76 -11.72 -11.30
C PRO A 201 -12.19 -11.06 -12.62
N GLY A 202 -11.66 -9.87 -12.90
CA GLY A 202 -11.98 -9.15 -14.13
C GLY A 202 -11.51 -7.69 -14.14
N GLU A 203 -11.61 -7.06 -15.31
CA GLU A 203 -11.38 -5.63 -15.46
C GLU A 203 -12.66 -4.85 -15.17
N TYR A 204 -12.55 -3.89 -14.27
CA TYR A 204 -13.65 -3.01 -13.88
C TYR A 204 -13.26 -1.57 -14.16
N SER A 205 -14.22 -0.73 -14.55
CA SER A 205 -13.97 0.70 -14.62
C SER A 205 -13.52 1.21 -13.25
N ARG A 206 -12.50 2.08 -13.26
CA ARG A 206 -11.99 2.70 -12.04
C ARG A 206 -13.05 3.67 -11.52
N ARG A 207 -13.76 3.26 -10.47
CA ARG A 207 -14.84 4.05 -9.88
C ARG A 207 -14.28 5.39 -9.39
N GLY A 208 -14.93 6.49 -9.75
CA GLY A 208 -14.51 7.85 -9.38
C GLY A 208 -13.49 8.50 -10.33
N VAL A 209 -13.11 7.84 -11.43
CA VAL A 209 -12.29 8.44 -12.49
C VAL A 209 -13.06 8.37 -13.82
N CYS A 210 -13.32 9.54 -14.42
CA CYS A 210 -14.12 9.67 -15.64
C CYS A 210 -13.27 9.64 -16.92
N ASP A 211 -12.14 8.94 -16.92
CA ASP A 211 -11.19 8.87 -18.05
C ASP A 211 -11.25 7.53 -18.80
N GLY A 212 -12.15 6.63 -18.40
CA GLY A 212 -12.26 5.29 -18.99
C GLY A 212 -11.16 4.32 -18.53
N SER A 213 -10.33 4.70 -17.55
CA SER A 213 -9.33 3.81 -16.98
C SER A 213 -9.98 2.59 -16.32
N LYS A 214 -9.30 1.45 -16.47
CA LYS A 214 -9.71 0.17 -15.90
C LYS A 214 -8.79 -0.24 -14.77
N MET A 215 -9.31 -1.08 -13.89
CA MET A 215 -8.57 -1.78 -12.86
C MET A 215 -8.84 -3.27 -12.96
N MET A 216 -7.78 -4.08 -13.00
CA MET A 216 -7.92 -5.53 -12.85
C MET A 216 -8.09 -5.88 -11.37
N ARG A 217 -9.18 -6.57 -11.02
CA ARG A 217 -9.40 -7.14 -9.69
C ARG A 217 -9.18 -8.65 -9.76
N HIS A 218 -8.52 -9.17 -8.74
CA HIS A 218 -8.13 -10.58 -8.69
C HIS A 218 -8.82 -11.33 -7.56
N SER A 219 -9.19 -12.58 -7.84
CA SER A 219 -9.28 -13.64 -6.83
C SER A 219 -7.86 -14.13 -6.49
N PRO A 220 -7.65 -14.87 -5.37
CA PRO A 220 -6.37 -15.48 -5.05
C PRO A 220 -5.77 -16.29 -6.21
N GLU A 221 -6.59 -17.07 -6.90
CA GLU A 221 -6.18 -17.95 -8.00
C GLU A 221 -5.70 -17.13 -9.21
N SER A 222 -6.48 -16.13 -9.63
CA SER A 222 -6.11 -15.27 -10.75
C SER A 222 -4.87 -14.40 -10.45
N PHE A 223 -4.66 -14.02 -9.17
CA PHE A 223 -3.47 -13.29 -8.75
C PHE A 223 -2.23 -14.18 -8.83
N ALA A 224 -2.34 -15.43 -8.34
CA ALA A 224 -1.28 -16.43 -8.45
C ALA A 224 -0.93 -16.76 -9.89
N GLN A 225 -1.93 -16.89 -10.76
CA GLN A 225 -1.72 -17.11 -12.20
C GLN A 225 -0.94 -15.95 -12.84
N MET A 226 -1.31 -14.70 -12.54
CA MET A 226 -0.59 -13.53 -13.06
C MET A 226 0.88 -13.53 -12.60
N TRP A 227 1.15 -13.73 -11.31
CA TRP A 227 2.54 -13.77 -10.80
C TRP A 227 3.37 -14.89 -11.42
N ASN A 228 2.77 -16.07 -11.62
CA ASN A 228 3.45 -17.17 -12.28
C ASN A 228 3.78 -16.86 -13.74
N GLU A 229 2.83 -16.25 -14.48
CA GLU A 229 3.02 -15.84 -15.88
C GLU A 229 4.12 -14.79 -16.03
N VAL A 230 4.16 -13.76 -15.17
CA VAL A 230 5.08 -12.62 -15.35
C VAL A 230 6.50 -12.87 -14.87
N THR A 231 6.71 -13.91 -14.08
CA THR A 231 8.01 -14.23 -13.49
C THR A 231 8.54 -15.60 -13.88
N ASP A 232 7.88 -16.30 -14.81
CA ASP A 232 8.20 -17.67 -15.22
C ASP A 232 8.35 -18.62 -14.01
N GLY A 233 7.50 -18.43 -13.00
CA GLY A 233 7.51 -19.20 -11.75
C GLY A 233 8.69 -18.91 -10.79
N VAL A 234 9.55 -17.93 -11.08
CA VAL A 234 10.64 -17.51 -10.18
C VAL A 234 10.07 -16.85 -8.91
N TRP A 235 8.96 -16.14 -9.02
CA TRP A 235 8.23 -15.58 -7.88
C TRP A 235 6.84 -16.21 -7.78
N GLN A 236 6.53 -16.75 -6.61
CA GLN A 236 5.30 -17.50 -6.38
C GLN A 236 4.49 -16.88 -5.25
N VAL A 237 3.17 -16.82 -5.43
CA VAL A 237 2.25 -16.42 -4.37
C VAL A 237 2.25 -17.52 -3.31
N GLU A 238 2.89 -17.24 -2.17
CA GLU A 238 2.92 -18.12 -1.00
C GLU A 238 1.56 -18.12 -0.29
N SER A 239 0.93 -16.94 -0.19
CA SER A 239 -0.41 -16.80 0.36
C SER A 239 -1.17 -15.66 -0.32
N ALA A 240 -2.47 -15.87 -0.53
CA ALA A 240 -3.40 -14.88 -1.01
C ALA A 240 -4.78 -15.17 -0.42
N GLN A 241 -5.36 -14.21 0.31
CA GLN A 241 -6.63 -14.38 1.01
C GLN A 241 -7.53 -13.17 0.80
N LEU A 242 -8.81 -13.43 0.55
CA LEU A 242 -9.83 -12.39 0.50
C LEU A 242 -10.45 -12.21 1.88
N GLU A 243 -10.40 -10.99 2.38
CA GLU A 243 -11.17 -10.55 3.53
C GLU A 243 -12.39 -9.78 3.06
N GLU A 244 -13.55 -10.09 3.62
CA GLU A 244 -14.76 -9.32 3.36
C GLU A 244 -14.58 -7.87 3.80
N ARG A 245 -14.91 -6.95 2.88
CA ARG A 245 -15.23 -5.57 3.25
C ARG A 245 -16.74 -5.47 3.23
N HIS A 246 -17.33 -4.90 4.28
CA HIS A 246 -18.75 -4.51 4.31
C HIS A 246 -19.12 -3.40 3.30
N LEU A 247 -18.34 -3.22 2.23
CA LEU A 247 -18.45 -2.11 1.29
C LEU A 247 -19.16 -2.47 -0.02
N MET A 248 -19.42 -3.75 -0.33
CA MET A 248 -20.35 -4.27 -1.35
C MET A 248 -20.08 -5.77 -1.57
N ASN A 249 -21.03 -6.51 -2.14
CA ASN A 249 -20.97 -7.99 -2.22
C ASN A 249 -19.80 -8.57 -3.04
N ASP A 250 -19.18 -7.81 -3.94
CA ASP A 250 -18.12 -8.28 -4.87
C ASP A 250 -16.73 -7.66 -4.61
N VAL A 251 -16.63 -6.62 -3.76
CA VAL A 251 -15.37 -5.93 -3.48
C VAL A 251 -14.77 -6.41 -2.17
N GLN A 252 -13.68 -7.16 -2.27
CA GLN A 252 -12.98 -7.70 -1.11
C GLN A 252 -11.58 -7.09 -0.96
N ARG A 253 -10.96 -7.30 0.21
CA ARG A 253 -9.56 -6.97 0.43
C ARG A 253 -8.73 -8.23 0.19
N LEU A 254 -7.89 -8.22 -0.85
CA LEU A 254 -6.91 -9.28 -1.08
C LEU A 254 -5.64 -8.96 -0.28
N ILE A 255 -5.25 -9.83 0.65
CA ILE A 255 -3.95 -9.78 1.35
C ILE A 255 -3.06 -10.86 0.75
N PHE A 256 -1.80 -10.54 0.46
CA PHE A 256 -0.92 -11.48 -0.22
C PHE A 256 0.53 -11.42 0.27
N VAL A 257 1.23 -12.52 -0.01
CA VAL A 257 2.68 -12.68 0.10
C VAL A 257 3.17 -13.42 -1.15
N VAL A 258 4.17 -12.85 -1.82
CA VAL A 258 4.87 -13.43 -2.97
C VAL A 258 6.33 -13.63 -2.60
N ARG A 259 6.85 -14.85 -2.74
CA ARG A 259 8.22 -15.20 -2.41
C ARG A 259 9.02 -15.49 -3.66
N LYS A 260 10.29 -15.11 -3.64
CA LYS A 260 11.26 -15.61 -4.60
C LYS A 260 11.54 -17.08 -4.29
N LYS A 261 11.42 -17.96 -5.29
CA LYS A 261 11.78 -19.37 -5.15
C LYS A 261 13.27 -19.43 -4.78
N SER A 262 13.59 -20.12 -3.69
CA SER A 262 14.98 -20.43 -3.37
C SER A 262 15.56 -21.23 -4.52
N SER A 263 16.71 -20.81 -5.04
CA SER A 263 17.50 -21.63 -5.94
C SER A 263 17.97 -22.86 -5.15
N GLU A 264 17.14 -23.91 -5.10
CA GLU A 264 17.63 -25.23 -4.77
C GLU A 264 18.75 -25.55 -5.76
N THR A 265 19.91 -25.85 -5.20
CA THR A 265 21.10 -26.29 -5.90
C THR A 265 20.70 -27.48 -6.77
N VAL A 266 20.79 -27.31 -8.09
CA VAL A 266 20.77 -28.45 -9.03
C VAL A 266 22.03 -29.27 -8.81
#